data_AF-A0A7V3CV34-F1
#
_entry.id   AF-A0A7V3CV34-F1
#
_cell.length_a   1.000
_cell.length_b   1.000
_cell.length_c   1.000
_cell.angle_alpha   90.00
_cell.angle_beta   90.00
_cell.angle_gamma   90.00
#
_symmetry.space_group_name_H-M   'P 1'
#
loop_
_entity.id
_entity.type
_entity.pdbx_description
1 polymer ?
#
loop_
_entity_poly.entity_id
_entity_poly.type
_entity_poly.pdbx_seq_one_letter_code
_entity_poly.pdbx_strand_id
1 'polypeptide(L)'
;MKNLLALMLLSGILFSCKKKTEEETTPEETTTNPTTQKQFPDTAWTMTGTGPHLIFKFKFDSTQVRLDNLGNPSTIPSGHGACSPILNQMASHYVELAQNDLTAFGAGKVLYHAPETTKGGTTAIDFVKSTVVREGVAFYAIPITPDLAGTYKWLRLSLSYQNYDIPYKANAIPGNHIGTGTVASFVGYNTYVERYKIKDNVHVPSASVGGPTVNHLQGYWGFGTYIPGYGYYPADGQAPAGSTT
;
A
#
# COMPACT_ATOMS: atom_id res chain seq x y z
N MET A 1 66.32 -7.13 -68.27
CA MET A 1 66.49 -8.44 -68.94
C MET A 1 67.10 -9.42 -67.95
N LYS A 2 66.52 -10.63 -67.84
CA LYS A 2 66.96 -11.82 -67.06
C LYS A 2 66.63 -11.75 -65.55
N ASN A 3 65.64 -12.51 -65.04
CA ASN A 3 65.57 -13.97 -64.79
C ASN A 3 66.66 -14.43 -63.81
N LEU A 4 66.48 -15.28 -62.80
CA LEU A 4 65.39 -15.94 -62.06
C LEU A 4 66.15 -16.85 -61.02
N LEU A 5 65.44 -17.51 -60.09
CA LEU A 5 65.86 -18.51 -59.08
C LEU A 5 66.40 -17.98 -57.75
N ALA A 6 66.19 -18.60 -56.58
CA ALA A 6 65.20 -19.51 -55.99
C ALA A 6 65.81 -19.91 -54.64
N LEU A 7 65.08 -19.82 -53.52
CA LEU A 7 65.32 -20.70 -52.38
C LEU A 7 64.08 -20.88 -51.50
N MET A 8 63.98 -22.11 -51.01
CA MET A 8 62.83 -22.84 -50.50
C MET A 8 62.38 -22.51 -49.06
N LEU A 9 61.08 -22.75 -48.83
CA LEU A 9 60.40 -23.34 -47.67
C LEU A 9 60.67 -22.79 -46.24
N LEU A 10 59.60 -22.32 -45.58
CA LEU A 10 58.95 -23.11 -44.52
C LEU A 10 57.50 -22.68 -44.30
N SER A 11 56.67 -23.67 -44.01
CA SER A 11 55.22 -23.68 -43.93
C SER A 11 54.64 -23.03 -42.66
N GLY A 12 53.51 -22.34 -42.82
CA GLY A 12 52.54 -22.06 -41.75
C GLY A 12 51.19 -21.73 -42.36
N ILE A 13 50.29 -22.72 -42.42
CA ILE A 13 48.93 -22.58 -42.94
C ILE A 13 48.04 -22.02 -41.82
N LEU A 14 47.43 -20.86 -42.03
CA LEU A 14 46.13 -20.55 -41.44
C LEU A 14 45.18 -20.07 -42.53
N PHE A 15 44.02 -20.73 -42.57
CA PHE A 15 43.00 -20.61 -43.60
C PHE A 15 42.36 -19.22 -43.64
N SER A 16 42.17 -18.79 -44.89
CA SER A 16 41.41 -17.65 -45.41
C SER A 16 39.90 -17.74 -45.13
N CYS A 17 39.19 -16.61 -44.94
CA CYS A 17 38.33 -16.01 -46.00
C CYS A 17 37.35 -14.93 -45.49
N LYS A 18 37.44 -13.77 -46.16
CA LYS A 18 36.39 -12.84 -46.65
C LYS A 18 35.44 -12.10 -45.69
N LYS A 19 35.67 -10.78 -45.71
CA LYS A 19 34.75 -9.66 -45.47
C LYS A 19 33.41 -9.80 -46.22
N LYS A 20 32.29 -9.68 -45.51
CA LYS A 20 30.98 -9.29 -46.03
C LYS A 20 30.54 -8.02 -45.31
N THR A 21 30.06 -7.06 -46.09
CA THR A 21 29.42 -5.82 -45.66
C THR A 21 28.02 -6.16 -45.15
N GLU A 22 27.65 -5.68 -43.97
CA GLU A 22 26.26 -5.67 -43.48
C GLU A 22 25.88 -4.24 -43.07
N GLU A 23 24.65 -3.89 -43.44
CA GLU A 23 24.03 -2.58 -43.39
C GLU A 23 23.86 -2.06 -41.96
N GLU A 24 24.02 -0.75 -41.80
CA GLU A 24 23.70 0.00 -40.58
C GLU A 24 22.19 -0.08 -40.34
N THR A 25 21.81 -0.93 -39.38
CA THR A 25 20.42 -1.02 -38.92
C THR A 25 20.11 0.18 -38.03
N THR A 26 19.15 0.97 -38.50
CA THR A 26 18.47 2.03 -37.74
C THR A 26 18.05 1.50 -36.36
N PRO A 27 18.23 2.25 -35.26
CA PRO A 27 17.84 1.77 -33.93
C PRO A 27 16.34 1.51 -33.91
N GLU A 28 15.98 0.26 -33.66
CA GLU A 28 14.61 -0.18 -33.43
C GLU A 28 14.08 0.56 -32.19
N GLU A 29 13.01 1.34 -32.36
CA GLU A 29 12.28 1.93 -31.25
C GLU A 29 11.91 0.81 -30.29
N THR A 30 12.48 0.85 -29.09
CA THR A 30 12.08 0.00 -27.98
C THR A 30 10.66 0.40 -27.61
N THR A 31 9.69 -0.32 -28.17
CA THR A 31 8.31 -0.29 -27.74
C THR A 31 8.29 -0.59 -26.23
N THR A 32 7.94 0.43 -25.46
CA THR A 32 7.73 0.29 -24.03
C THR A 32 6.56 -0.65 -23.82
N ASN A 33 6.85 -1.83 -23.27
CA ASN A 33 5.81 -2.75 -22.80
C ASN A 33 4.85 -1.99 -21.86
N PRO A 34 3.52 -2.20 -21.98
CA PRO A 34 2.56 -1.55 -21.11
C PRO A 34 2.82 -1.99 -19.67
N THR A 35 2.76 -1.01 -18.77
CA THR A 35 2.95 -1.11 -17.32
C THR A 35 2.39 -2.43 -16.76
N THR A 36 3.23 -3.22 -16.08
CA THR A 36 2.74 -4.36 -15.27
C THR A 36 1.70 -3.81 -14.28
N GLN A 37 0.42 -4.14 -14.48
CA GLN A 37 -0.63 -3.65 -13.60
C GLN A 37 -0.37 -4.16 -12.18
N LYS A 38 -0.22 -3.20 -11.25
CA LYS A 38 -0.03 -3.48 -9.83
C LYS A 38 -1.23 -4.26 -9.29
N GLN A 39 -0.97 -5.38 -8.63
CA GLN A 39 -2.00 -6.30 -8.12
C GLN A 39 -2.31 -6.09 -6.62
N PHE A 40 -1.36 -5.57 -5.86
CA PHE A 40 -1.46 -5.31 -4.42
C PHE A 40 -0.75 -3.99 -4.09
N PRO A 41 -1.13 -3.31 -3.00
CA PRO A 41 -0.46 -2.09 -2.54
C PRO A 41 1.04 -2.29 -2.31
N ASP A 42 1.79 -1.18 -2.32
CA ASP A 42 3.22 -1.23 -2.00
C ASP A 42 3.40 -1.47 -0.51
N THR A 43 4.51 -2.08 -0.13
CA THR A 43 4.81 -2.37 1.30
C THR A 43 5.80 -1.40 1.93
N ALA A 44 6.32 -0.47 1.13
CA ALA A 44 7.19 0.62 1.55
C ALA A 44 7.10 1.75 0.52
N TRP A 45 7.34 2.98 0.98
CA TRP A 45 7.55 4.11 0.08
C TRP A 45 8.96 4.08 -0.51
N THR A 46 9.05 4.28 -1.82
CA THR A 46 10.35 4.45 -2.48
C THR A 46 10.78 5.91 -2.36
N MET A 47 11.86 6.14 -1.61
CA MET A 47 12.47 7.46 -1.49
C MET A 47 12.96 7.93 -2.86
N THR A 48 12.59 9.14 -3.25
CA THR A 48 13.09 9.80 -4.46
C THR A 48 13.79 11.11 -4.11
N GLY A 49 14.76 11.51 -4.94
CA GLY A 49 15.57 12.71 -4.73
C GLY A 49 16.77 12.48 -3.79
N THR A 50 17.61 13.51 -3.68
CA THR A 50 18.80 13.55 -2.80
C THR A 50 18.60 14.60 -1.71
N GLY A 51 19.37 14.52 -0.62
CA GLY A 51 19.32 15.48 0.49
C GLY A 51 18.45 15.04 1.66
N PRO A 52 18.12 15.95 2.59
CA PRO A 52 17.31 15.65 3.76
C PRO A 52 15.82 15.52 3.41
N HIS A 53 15.14 14.57 4.04
CA HIS A 53 13.71 14.31 3.86
C HIS A 53 12.96 14.38 5.18
N LEU A 54 11.70 14.83 5.11
CA LEU A 54 10.71 14.58 6.13
C LEU A 54 10.10 13.20 5.87
N ILE A 55 10.29 12.28 6.82
CA ILE A 55 9.94 10.86 6.67
C ILE A 55 8.80 10.53 7.62
N PHE A 56 7.74 9.93 7.08
CA PHE A 56 6.58 9.50 7.86
C PHE A 56 6.56 7.98 8.01
N LYS A 57 6.44 7.53 9.26
CA LYS A 57 6.41 6.14 9.69
C LYS A 57 5.31 5.96 10.71
N PHE A 58 4.64 4.82 10.70
CA PHE A 58 3.74 4.46 11.78
C PHE A 58 4.49 3.81 12.94
N LYS A 59 4.08 4.15 14.16
CA LYS A 59 4.42 3.46 15.41
C LYS A 59 3.15 2.78 15.90
N PHE A 60 3.22 1.49 16.22
CA PHE A 60 2.08 0.74 16.73
C PHE A 60 2.29 0.51 18.23
N ASP A 61 1.31 0.84 19.05
CA ASP A 61 1.36 0.66 20.51
C ASP A 61 0.03 0.05 20.98
N SER A 62 0.06 -1.21 21.39
CA SER A 62 -1.10 -1.93 21.90
C SER A 62 -1.49 -1.51 23.33
N THR A 63 -0.65 -0.71 23.98
CA THR A 63 -0.86 -0.16 25.32
C THR A 63 -1.29 1.31 25.30
N GLN A 64 -1.44 1.90 24.11
CA GLN A 64 -1.83 3.30 23.93
C GLN A 64 -3.13 3.62 24.69
N VAL A 65 -3.09 4.66 25.52
CA VAL A 65 -4.27 5.15 26.24
C VAL A 65 -5.30 5.63 25.22
N ARG A 66 -6.56 5.22 25.39
CA ARG A 66 -7.68 5.71 24.58
C ARG A 66 -7.87 7.21 24.84
N LEU A 67 -7.80 8.01 23.79
CA LEU A 67 -7.99 9.46 23.87
C LEU A 67 -9.32 9.88 23.23
N ASP A 68 -9.86 11.02 23.67
CA ASP A 68 -10.95 11.73 23.01
C ASP A 68 -10.45 12.61 21.85
N ASN A 69 -11.36 13.32 21.18
CA ASN A 69 -11.04 14.20 20.05
C ASN A 69 -10.20 15.45 20.44
N LEU A 70 -9.97 15.67 21.74
CA LEU A 70 -9.12 16.74 22.26
C LEU A 70 -7.77 16.21 22.76
N GLY A 71 -7.53 14.88 22.68
CA GLY A 71 -6.33 14.24 23.17
C GLY A 71 -6.32 13.94 24.66
N ASN A 72 -7.45 14.03 25.37
CA ASN A 72 -7.55 13.67 26.78
C ASN A 72 -7.89 12.18 26.95
N PRO A 73 -7.48 11.52 28.05
CA PRO A 73 -7.90 10.15 28.33
C PRO A 73 -9.42 9.99 28.34
N SER A 74 -9.91 8.94 27.66
CA SER A 74 -11.32 8.63 27.51
C SER A 74 -11.68 7.28 28.13
N THR A 75 -12.77 7.24 28.91
CA THR A 75 -13.28 6.02 29.53
C THR A 75 -14.29 5.31 28.63
N ILE A 76 -14.39 3.99 28.76
CA ILE A 76 -15.40 3.19 28.07
C ILE A 76 -16.73 3.32 28.85
N PRO A 77 -17.84 3.72 28.22
CA PRO A 77 -19.13 3.80 28.91
C PRO A 77 -19.60 2.42 29.42
N SER A 78 -20.41 2.41 30.48
CA SER A 78 -20.97 1.18 31.03
C SER A 78 -21.75 0.39 29.99
N GLY A 79 -21.53 -0.92 29.92
CA GLY A 79 -22.16 -1.82 28.93
C GLY A 79 -21.44 -1.88 27.57
N HIS A 80 -20.35 -1.13 27.39
CA HIS A 80 -19.52 -1.20 26.18
C HIS A 80 -18.24 -2.00 26.42
N GLY A 81 -17.79 -2.70 25.38
CA GLY A 81 -16.48 -3.35 25.33
C GLY A 81 -15.51 -2.55 24.48
N ALA A 82 -14.22 -2.65 24.78
CA ALA A 82 -13.16 -2.22 23.87
C ALA A 82 -12.11 -3.32 23.79
N CYS A 83 -11.37 -3.32 22.68
CA CYS A 83 -10.23 -4.18 22.46
C CYS A 83 -9.08 -3.30 21.96
N SER A 84 -7.88 -3.49 22.50
CA SER A 84 -6.66 -2.97 21.88
C SER A 84 -6.21 -3.98 20.84
N PRO A 85 -6.38 -3.71 19.53
CA PRO A 85 -5.97 -4.64 18.50
C PRO A 85 -4.44 -4.70 18.40
N ILE A 86 -3.91 -5.81 17.89
CA ILE A 86 -2.49 -5.94 17.55
C ILE A 86 -2.34 -5.54 16.08
N LEU A 87 -1.85 -4.33 15.81
CA LEU A 87 -1.70 -3.83 14.45
C LEU A 87 -0.56 -4.55 13.71
N ASN A 88 -0.84 -4.98 12.49
CA ASN A 88 0.10 -5.60 11.56
C ASN A 88 0.60 -4.61 10.51
N GLN A 89 -0.33 -3.84 9.92
CA GLN A 89 -0.04 -2.88 8.86
C GLN A 89 -1.04 -1.72 8.86
N MET A 90 -0.65 -0.56 8.32
CA MET A 90 -1.52 0.60 8.11
C MET A 90 -1.19 1.31 6.78
N ALA A 91 -2.15 2.07 6.26
CA ALA A 91 -1.93 3.06 5.20
C ALA A 91 -2.64 4.38 5.51
N SER A 92 -2.08 5.47 5.00
CA SER A 92 -2.68 6.80 5.05
C SER A 92 -3.43 7.11 3.76
N HIS A 93 -4.49 7.91 3.85
CA HIS A 93 -5.11 8.60 2.72
C HIS A 93 -4.55 10.01 2.54
N TYR A 94 -4.19 10.68 3.64
CA TYR A 94 -3.91 12.11 3.62
C TYR A 94 -2.93 12.52 4.72
N VAL A 95 -2.05 13.49 4.42
CA VAL A 95 -1.17 14.15 5.40
C VAL A 95 -1.13 15.66 5.14
N GLU A 96 -1.34 16.46 6.18
CA GLU A 96 -1.34 17.92 6.13
C GLU A 96 -0.66 18.53 7.37
N LEU A 97 0.13 19.58 7.15
CA LEU A 97 0.62 20.44 8.22
C LEU A 97 -0.29 21.67 8.35
N ALA A 98 -0.94 21.83 9.50
CA ALA A 98 -1.84 22.94 9.77
C ALA A 98 -1.20 23.96 10.72
N GLN A 99 -1.35 25.24 10.39
CA GLN A 99 -0.68 26.35 11.10
C GLN A 99 -1.24 26.51 12.52
N ASN A 100 -2.55 26.41 12.72
CA ASN A 100 -3.19 26.59 14.02
C ASN A 100 -4.54 25.84 14.12
N ASP A 101 -5.24 26.02 15.25
CA ASP A 101 -6.52 25.35 15.56
C ASP A 101 -7.65 25.71 14.58
N LEU A 102 -7.58 26.87 13.93
CA LEU A 102 -8.60 27.40 13.03
C LEU A 102 -8.27 27.18 11.55
N THR A 103 -7.13 26.56 11.22
CA THR A 103 -6.80 26.19 9.84
C THR A 103 -7.86 25.19 9.34
N ALA A 104 -8.67 25.58 8.35
CA ALA A 104 -9.65 24.67 7.75
C ALA A 104 -8.97 23.42 7.16
N PHE A 105 -9.68 22.29 7.11
CA PHE A 105 -9.16 21.07 6.47
C PHE A 105 -8.84 21.36 5.00
N GLY A 106 -7.64 20.99 4.55
CA GLY A 106 -7.16 21.26 3.19
C GLY A 106 -6.59 22.66 2.97
N ALA A 107 -6.70 23.57 3.95
CA ALA A 107 -6.14 24.92 3.85
C ALA A 107 -4.70 25.02 4.41
N GLY A 108 -4.20 23.98 5.05
CA GLY A 108 -2.82 23.84 5.47
C GLY A 108 -1.89 23.43 4.33
N LYS A 109 -0.65 23.06 4.68
CA LYS A 109 0.30 22.50 3.72
C LYS A 109 -0.01 21.01 3.55
N VAL A 110 -0.76 20.68 2.51
CA VAL A 110 -1.01 19.28 2.12
C VAL A 110 0.29 18.67 1.61
N LEU A 111 0.75 17.60 2.26
CA LEU A 111 1.97 16.89 1.89
C LEU A 111 1.65 15.65 1.05
N TYR A 112 0.62 14.92 1.44
CA TYR A 112 0.27 13.65 0.81
C TYR A 112 -1.23 13.52 0.63
N HIS A 113 -1.62 12.99 -0.53
CA HIS A 113 -2.96 12.54 -0.84
C HIS A 113 -2.82 11.24 -1.61
N ALA A 114 -3.44 10.16 -1.13
CA ALA A 114 -3.32 8.87 -1.78
C ALA A 114 -4.01 8.91 -3.16
N PRO A 115 -3.56 8.09 -4.11
CA PRO A 115 -4.20 8.00 -5.41
C PRO A 115 -5.66 7.59 -5.31
N GLU A 116 -6.50 8.20 -6.14
CA GLU A 116 -7.93 7.93 -6.22
C GLU A 116 -8.33 7.50 -7.62
N THR A 117 -9.52 6.92 -7.72
CA THR A 117 -10.10 6.44 -8.97
C THR A 117 -11.60 6.66 -9.02
N THR A 118 -12.15 6.68 -10.22
CA THR A 118 -13.59 6.72 -10.51
C THR A 118 -14.10 5.40 -11.10
N LYS A 119 -13.30 4.33 -11.08
CA LYS A 119 -13.67 3.02 -11.65
C LYS A 119 -14.97 2.44 -11.08
N GLY A 120 -15.25 2.67 -9.80
CA GLY A 120 -16.50 2.27 -9.15
C GLY A 120 -17.63 3.30 -9.24
N GLY A 121 -17.53 4.29 -10.14
CA GLY A 121 -18.54 5.32 -10.39
C GLY A 121 -18.16 6.69 -9.82
N THR A 122 -18.11 6.81 -8.48
CA THR A 122 -17.68 8.04 -7.79
C THR A 122 -16.19 8.00 -7.46
N THR A 123 -15.62 9.12 -7.01
CA THR A 123 -14.24 9.15 -6.53
C THR A 123 -14.10 8.30 -5.27
N ALA A 124 -13.11 7.41 -5.25
CA ALA A 124 -12.72 6.57 -4.13
C ALA A 124 -11.20 6.35 -4.10
N ILE A 125 -10.66 5.96 -2.93
CA ILE A 125 -9.26 5.57 -2.79
C ILE A 125 -8.98 4.40 -3.73
N ASP A 126 -7.90 4.50 -4.53
CA ASP A 126 -7.42 3.42 -5.38
C ASP A 126 -6.50 2.52 -4.53
N PHE A 127 -7.08 1.53 -3.84
CA PHE A 127 -6.37 0.76 -2.82
C PHE A 127 -5.12 0.06 -3.37
N VAL A 128 -5.18 -0.42 -4.62
CA VAL A 128 -4.04 -1.12 -5.22
C VAL A 128 -2.83 -0.21 -5.41
N LYS A 129 -3.04 1.11 -5.46
CA LYS A 129 -1.97 2.11 -5.54
C LYS A 129 -1.54 2.67 -4.18
N SER A 130 -2.17 2.24 -3.08
CA SER A 130 -1.79 2.65 -1.73
C SER A 130 -0.43 2.08 -1.32
N THR A 131 0.13 2.63 -0.23
CA THR A 131 1.34 2.15 0.43
C THR A 131 0.97 1.64 1.82
N VAL A 132 0.84 0.32 1.96
CA VAL A 132 0.42 -0.39 3.18
C VAL A 132 1.65 -0.94 3.88
N VAL A 133 2.06 -0.32 4.98
CA VAL A 133 3.35 -0.62 5.63
C VAL A 133 3.16 -1.22 7.01
N ARG A 134 4.16 -2.00 7.44
CA ARG A 134 4.32 -2.44 8.83
C ARG A 134 4.92 -1.33 9.69
N GLU A 135 4.97 -1.55 11.00
CA GLU A 135 5.59 -0.63 11.95
C GLU A 135 7.02 -0.23 11.54
N GLY A 136 7.35 1.06 11.70
CA GLY A 136 8.71 1.60 11.50
C GLY A 136 9.15 1.69 10.03
N VAL A 137 8.37 1.18 9.09
CA VAL A 137 8.59 1.34 7.64
C VAL A 137 7.99 2.65 7.17
N ALA A 138 8.71 3.35 6.29
CA ALA A 138 8.23 4.61 5.74
C ALA A 138 7.06 4.35 4.79
N PHE A 139 5.93 5.02 5.03
CA PHE A 139 4.78 5.02 4.11
C PHE A 139 4.76 6.24 3.19
N TYR A 140 5.46 7.30 3.57
CA TYR A 140 5.61 8.50 2.75
C TYR A 140 6.87 9.25 3.16
N ALA A 141 7.48 9.94 2.21
CA ALA A 141 8.55 10.88 2.48
C ALA A 141 8.62 11.95 1.40
N ILE A 142 9.05 13.14 1.81
CA ILE A 142 9.18 14.32 0.96
C ILE A 142 10.52 15.02 1.24
N PRO A 143 11.24 15.49 0.22
CA PRO A 143 12.42 16.33 0.44
C PRO A 143 12.08 17.57 1.28
N ILE A 144 12.99 17.99 2.14
CA ILE A 144 12.84 19.24 2.88
C ILE A 144 13.28 20.39 1.98
N THR A 145 12.31 21.15 1.50
CA THR A 145 12.49 22.31 0.63
C THR A 145 12.00 23.60 1.31
N PRO A 146 12.44 24.80 0.87
CA PRO A 146 12.01 26.07 1.48
C PRO A 146 10.50 26.32 1.51
N ASP A 147 9.74 25.66 0.62
CA ASP A 147 8.28 25.73 0.60
C ASP A 147 7.60 24.98 1.77
N LEU A 148 8.33 24.15 2.51
CA LEU A 148 7.89 23.55 3.76
C LEU A 148 8.17 24.44 4.97
N ALA A 149 8.98 25.49 4.83
CA ALA A 149 9.31 26.38 5.93
C ALA A 149 8.05 27.05 6.50
N GLY A 150 7.90 27.01 7.83
CA GLY A 150 6.74 27.55 8.51
C GLY A 150 6.64 27.06 9.95
N THR A 151 5.65 27.58 10.67
CA THR A 151 5.26 27.07 11.99
C THR A 151 3.93 26.37 11.85
N TYR A 152 3.90 25.10 12.25
CA TYR A 152 2.71 24.25 12.19
C TYR A 152 2.44 23.72 13.58
N LYS A 153 1.25 24.03 14.11
CA LYS A 153 0.81 23.50 15.41
C LYS A 153 0.41 22.03 15.29
N TRP A 154 -0.12 21.62 14.15
CA TRP A 154 -0.72 20.29 13.98
C TRP A 154 -0.20 19.56 12.75
N LEU A 155 0.03 18.26 12.95
CA LEU A 155 0.07 17.27 11.88
C LEU A 155 -1.30 16.59 11.83
N ARG A 156 -1.98 16.67 10.69
CA ARG A 156 -3.23 15.96 10.43
C ARG A 156 -2.95 14.78 9.53
N LEU A 157 -3.50 13.63 9.87
CA LEU A 157 -3.37 12.40 9.10
C LEU A 157 -4.73 11.71 9.05
N SER A 158 -5.15 11.34 7.84
CA SER A 158 -6.28 10.44 7.63
C SER A 158 -5.76 9.06 7.26
N LEU A 159 -6.29 8.02 7.93
CA LEU A 159 -5.99 6.64 7.60
C LEU A 159 -6.87 6.19 6.42
N SER A 160 -6.32 5.35 5.54
CA SER A 160 -7.09 4.67 4.49
C SER A 160 -7.35 3.20 4.82
N TYR A 161 -6.46 2.59 5.60
CA TYR A 161 -6.48 1.15 5.85
C TYR A 161 -5.78 0.77 7.14
N GLN A 162 -6.31 -0.26 7.81
CA GLN A 162 -5.70 -0.89 8.98
C GLN A 162 -5.78 -2.41 8.83
N ASN A 163 -4.69 -3.12 9.13
CA ASN A 163 -4.68 -4.57 9.27
C ASN A 163 -4.26 -4.94 10.68
N TYR A 164 -5.05 -5.76 11.36
CA TYR A 164 -4.82 -6.05 12.77
C TYR A 164 -5.48 -7.33 13.27
N ASP A 165 -4.91 -7.89 14.33
CA ASP A 165 -5.43 -9.08 14.98
C ASP A 165 -6.30 -8.72 16.19
N ILE A 166 -7.43 -9.42 16.32
CA ILE A 166 -8.36 -9.32 17.45
C ILE A 166 -8.67 -10.69 18.04
N PRO A 167 -8.88 -10.78 19.37
CA PRO A 167 -9.58 -11.91 19.95
C PRO A 167 -11.05 -11.88 19.51
N TYR A 168 -11.61 -13.05 19.21
CA TYR A 168 -13.03 -13.19 18.90
C TYR A 168 -13.64 -14.40 19.59
N LYS A 169 -14.95 -14.31 19.79
CA LYS A 169 -15.82 -15.45 20.13
C LYS A 169 -16.96 -15.46 19.14
N ALA A 170 -17.09 -16.54 18.37
CA ALA A 170 -18.08 -16.63 17.32
C ALA A 170 -18.89 -17.93 17.46
N ASN A 171 -20.15 -17.76 17.85
CA ASN A 171 -21.11 -18.87 17.92
C ASN A 171 -21.50 -19.36 16.51
N ALA A 172 -21.40 -18.49 15.50
CA ALA A 172 -21.72 -18.80 14.11
C ALA A 172 -20.63 -19.63 13.41
N ILE A 173 -19.46 -19.79 14.04
CA ILE A 173 -18.36 -20.60 13.53
C ILE A 173 -18.45 -22.01 14.16
N PRO A 174 -18.27 -23.10 13.38
CA PRO A 174 -18.33 -24.46 13.90
C PRO A 174 -17.48 -24.67 15.15
N GLY A 175 -18.08 -25.30 16.17
CA GLY A 175 -17.42 -25.59 17.44
C GLY A 175 -17.46 -24.46 18.48
N ASN A 176 -18.27 -23.41 18.28
CA ASN A 176 -18.38 -22.26 19.18
C ASN A 176 -17.00 -21.64 19.47
N HIS A 177 -16.39 -21.17 18.40
CA HIS A 177 -14.95 -20.94 18.35
C HIS A 177 -14.54 -19.68 19.12
N ILE A 178 -13.45 -19.80 19.87
CA ILE A 178 -12.73 -18.69 20.51
C ILE A 178 -11.31 -18.72 19.97
N GLY A 179 -10.85 -17.60 19.43
CA GLY A 179 -9.53 -17.54 18.82
C GLY A 179 -9.09 -16.12 18.49
N THR A 180 -8.07 -16.03 17.66
CA THR A 180 -7.56 -14.78 17.11
C THR A 180 -7.85 -14.74 15.61
N GLY A 181 -8.39 -13.62 15.14
CA GLY A 181 -8.64 -13.39 13.73
C GLY A 181 -8.04 -12.08 13.28
N THR A 182 -7.65 -12.02 12.01
CA THR A 182 -7.12 -10.81 11.38
C THR A 182 -8.25 -10.06 10.70
N VAL A 183 -8.30 -8.76 10.91
CA VAL A 183 -9.20 -7.83 10.23
C VAL A 183 -8.38 -6.98 9.27
N ALA A 184 -8.91 -6.82 8.05
CA ALA A 184 -8.51 -5.82 7.08
C ALA A 184 -9.62 -4.77 7.02
N SER A 185 -9.39 -3.58 7.54
CA SER A 185 -10.38 -2.51 7.70
C SER A 185 -10.06 -1.34 6.78
N PHE A 186 -11.07 -0.89 6.01
CA PHE A 186 -10.96 0.23 5.08
C PHE A 186 -11.67 1.44 5.67
N VAL A 187 -10.92 2.52 5.90
CA VAL A 187 -11.35 3.68 6.70
C VAL A 187 -11.03 5.00 5.99
N GLY A 188 -11.51 6.11 6.53
CA GLY A 188 -11.22 7.48 6.07
C GLY A 188 -12.00 7.94 4.84
N TYR A 189 -12.29 7.06 3.88
CA TYR A 189 -13.10 7.37 2.70
C TYR A 189 -13.62 6.11 2.00
N ASN A 190 -14.45 6.28 0.97
CA ASN A 190 -14.84 5.20 0.08
C ASN A 190 -13.59 4.64 -0.62
N THR A 191 -13.53 3.31 -0.75
CA THR A 191 -12.36 2.62 -1.30
C THR A 191 -12.76 1.70 -2.44
N TYR A 192 -12.05 1.82 -3.56
CA TYR A 192 -12.11 0.88 -4.67
C TYR A 192 -11.04 -0.20 -4.45
N VAL A 193 -11.45 -1.46 -4.29
CA VAL A 193 -10.56 -2.59 -4.06
C VAL A 193 -11.04 -3.84 -4.78
N GLU A 194 -10.25 -4.33 -5.73
CA GLU A 194 -10.60 -5.56 -6.47
C GLU A 194 -10.21 -6.83 -5.71
N ARG A 195 -9.10 -6.75 -4.95
CA ARG A 195 -8.60 -7.82 -4.09
C ARG A 195 -7.63 -7.24 -3.07
N TYR A 196 -7.49 -7.91 -1.94
CA TYR A 196 -6.55 -7.52 -0.89
C TYR A 196 -6.08 -8.75 -0.12
N LYS A 197 -5.19 -8.57 0.85
CA LYS A 197 -4.76 -9.65 1.73
C LYS A 197 -5.37 -9.47 3.11
N ILE A 198 -5.95 -10.55 3.64
CA ILE A 198 -6.26 -10.68 5.06
C ILE A 198 -5.16 -11.58 5.63
N LYS A 199 -4.22 -10.96 6.35
CA LYS A 199 -2.94 -11.58 6.69
C LYS A 199 -2.20 -12.01 5.41
N ASP A 200 -2.01 -13.30 5.19
CA ASP A 200 -1.30 -13.85 4.03
C ASP A 200 -2.25 -14.33 2.93
N ASN A 201 -3.56 -14.41 3.21
CA ASN A 201 -4.55 -14.97 2.28
C ASN A 201 -5.15 -13.87 1.40
N VAL A 202 -5.24 -14.15 0.10
CA VAL A 202 -5.90 -13.26 -0.86
C VAL A 202 -7.41 -13.35 -0.67
N HIS A 203 -8.06 -12.20 -0.53
CA HIS A 203 -9.51 -12.05 -0.46
C HIS A 203 -10.00 -11.16 -1.61
N VAL A 204 -11.14 -11.53 -2.16
CA VAL A 204 -11.88 -10.76 -3.18
C VAL A 204 -13.21 -10.37 -2.54
N PRO A 205 -13.59 -9.08 -2.54
CA PRO A 205 -14.87 -8.66 -1.96
C PRO A 205 -16.04 -9.50 -2.45
N SER A 206 -16.89 -9.95 -1.52
CA SER A 206 -18.01 -10.83 -1.82
C SER A 206 -19.15 -10.09 -2.53
N ALA A 207 -20.03 -10.85 -3.19
CA ALA A 207 -21.23 -10.28 -3.80
C ALA A 207 -22.16 -9.58 -2.77
N SER A 208 -22.11 -9.98 -1.50
CA SER A 208 -22.94 -9.39 -0.44
C SER A 208 -22.59 -7.93 -0.11
N VAL A 209 -21.36 -7.52 -0.42
CA VAL A 209 -20.86 -6.14 -0.29
C VAL A 209 -20.74 -5.43 -1.65
N GLY A 210 -21.31 -6.01 -2.71
CA GLY A 210 -21.30 -5.45 -4.07
C GLY A 210 -20.21 -5.99 -5.00
N GLY A 211 -19.33 -6.87 -4.53
CA GLY A 211 -18.26 -7.46 -5.33
C GLY A 211 -17.05 -6.55 -5.57
N PRO A 212 -16.05 -6.99 -6.33
CA PRO A 212 -14.73 -6.34 -6.43
C PRO A 212 -14.69 -5.09 -7.32
N THR A 213 -15.78 -4.76 -8.00
CA THR A 213 -15.80 -3.70 -9.03
C THR A 213 -16.57 -2.46 -8.61
N VAL A 214 -16.95 -2.34 -7.33
CA VAL A 214 -17.68 -1.19 -6.79
C VAL A 214 -16.78 -0.38 -5.85
N ASN A 215 -17.19 0.85 -5.57
CA ASN A 215 -16.66 1.59 -4.43
C ASN A 215 -17.30 1.04 -3.16
N HIS A 216 -16.51 0.50 -2.26
CA HIS A 216 -16.97 0.13 -0.93
C HIS A 216 -16.99 1.37 -0.03
N LEU A 217 -18.03 1.51 0.80
CA LEU A 217 -18.15 2.65 1.71
C LEU A 217 -17.09 2.56 2.82
N GLN A 218 -16.80 3.70 3.44
CA GLN A 218 -15.99 3.71 4.66
C GLN A 218 -16.55 2.69 5.68
N GLY A 219 -15.66 1.92 6.30
CA GLY A 219 -16.03 0.86 7.22
C GLY A 219 -16.34 -0.47 6.54
N TYR A 220 -16.02 -0.64 5.25
CA TYR A 220 -15.86 -1.97 4.67
C TYR A 220 -14.71 -2.71 5.37
N TRP A 221 -14.89 -4.01 5.60
CA TRP A 221 -13.90 -4.83 6.26
C TRP A 221 -13.90 -6.26 5.73
N GLY A 222 -12.74 -6.91 5.80
CA GLY A 222 -12.55 -8.35 5.69
C GLY A 222 -12.05 -8.93 7.00
N PHE A 223 -12.50 -10.13 7.34
CA PHE A 223 -12.08 -10.91 8.50
C PHE A 223 -11.57 -12.27 8.05
N GLY A 224 -10.52 -12.75 8.71
CA GLY A 224 -9.89 -14.01 8.38
C GLY A 224 -9.36 -14.71 9.61
N THR A 225 -9.60 -16.01 9.71
CA THR A 225 -9.04 -16.83 10.78
C THR A 225 -8.82 -18.26 10.33
N TYR A 226 -7.90 -18.97 10.98
CA TYR A 226 -7.70 -20.39 10.75
C TYR A 226 -8.40 -21.19 11.85
N ILE A 227 -9.27 -22.12 11.43
CA ILE A 227 -10.01 -22.99 12.32
C ILE A 227 -9.43 -24.40 12.19
N PRO A 228 -8.85 -24.99 13.26
CA PRO A 228 -8.38 -26.36 13.25
C PRO A 228 -9.49 -27.33 12.78
N GLY A 229 -9.19 -28.15 11.78
CA GLY A 229 -10.14 -29.11 11.19
C GLY A 229 -11.06 -28.53 10.10
N TYR A 230 -11.14 -27.21 9.93
CA TYR A 230 -11.99 -26.57 8.92
C TYR A 230 -11.20 -25.68 7.93
N GLY A 231 -9.97 -25.31 8.26
CA GLY A 231 -9.11 -24.51 7.40
C GLY A 231 -9.30 -23.01 7.58
N TYR A 232 -8.92 -22.24 6.57
CA TYR A 232 -9.04 -20.78 6.60
C TYR A 232 -10.49 -20.35 6.33
N TYR A 233 -11.02 -19.50 7.21
CA TYR A 233 -12.36 -18.93 7.13
C TYR A 233 -12.28 -17.44 6.84
N PRO A 234 -12.58 -17.02 5.59
CA PRO A 234 -12.78 -15.62 5.25
C PRO A 234 -14.24 -15.19 5.44
N ALA A 235 -14.43 -13.95 5.88
CA ALA A 235 -15.70 -13.24 5.84
C ALA A 235 -15.44 -11.78 5.47
N ASP A 236 -16.43 -11.08 4.95
CA ASP A 236 -16.37 -9.64 4.77
C ASP A 236 -17.73 -9.00 5.01
N GLY A 237 -17.72 -7.68 5.16
CA GLY A 237 -18.92 -6.95 5.50
C GLY A 237 -18.72 -5.44 5.45
N GLN A 238 -19.84 -4.76 5.64
CA GLN A 238 -19.92 -3.31 5.71
C GLN A 238 -20.38 -2.91 7.11
N ALA A 239 -19.69 -1.95 7.73
CA ALA A 239 -20.14 -1.38 8.99
C ALA A 239 -21.54 -0.77 8.84
N PRO A 240 -22.45 -0.94 9.83
CA PRO A 240 -23.77 -0.33 9.80
C PRO A 240 -23.70 1.19 9.74
N ALA A 241 -24.66 1.81 9.03
CA ALA A 241 -24.75 3.26 8.97
C ALA A 241 -24.80 3.90 10.36
N GLY A 242 -24.04 4.97 10.57
CA GLY A 242 -23.91 5.65 11.86
C GLY A 242 -22.90 5.03 12.82
N SER A 243 -22.31 3.87 12.49
CA SER A 243 -21.14 3.38 13.21
C SER A 243 -19.94 4.24 12.84
N THR A 244 -19.42 5.00 13.80
CA THR A 244 -18.19 5.77 13.61
C THR A 244 -17.00 4.81 13.64
N THR A 245 -16.23 4.77 12.55
CA THR A 245 -14.90 4.15 12.49
C THR A 245 -13.83 5.17 12.85
#